data_AF-A0A354X0F0-F1
#
_entry.id   AF-A0A354X0F0-F1
#
_cell.length_a   1.000
_cell.length_b   1.000
_cell.length_c   1.000
_cell.angle_alpha   90.00
_cell.angle_beta   90.00
_cell.angle_gamma   90.00
#
_symmetry.space_group_name_H-M   'P 1'
#
loop_
_entity.id
_entity.type
_entity.pdbx_description
1 polymer ?
#
loop_
_entity_poly.entity_id
_entity_poly.type
_entity_poly.pdbx_seq_one_letter_code
_entity_poly.pdbx_strand_id
1 'polypeptide(L)'
;MITILGIESSCDDTSAAVIRDGVILSNVIANQSVHERYGGVVPELASRAHQQNIIPVVHDALQQAGIAREELSAVAFTRGPGLLGSLLVGTSFAKGFA
;
A
#
# COMPACT_ATOMS: atom_id res chain seq x y z
N MET A 1 -12.99 -16.69 9.75
CA MET A 1 -12.34 -15.39 10.01
C MET A 1 -11.91 -14.85 8.66
N ILE A 2 -12.27 -13.61 8.36
CA ILE A 2 -11.91 -12.94 7.11
C ILE A 2 -10.69 -12.07 7.40
N THR A 3 -9.58 -12.35 6.71
CA THR A 3 -8.35 -11.55 6.81
C THR A 3 -8.09 -10.84 5.50
N ILE A 4 -7.94 -9.51 5.52
CA ILE A 4 -7.80 -8.67 4.32
C ILE A 4 -6.47 -7.92 4.40
N LEU A 5 -5.70 -7.97 3.31
CA LEU A 5 -4.60 -7.04 3.08
C LEU A 5 -5.14 -5.82 2.31
N GLY A 6 -5.07 -4.63 2.90
CA GLY A 6 -5.40 -3.37 2.25
C GLY A 6 -4.13 -2.65 1.75
N ILE A 7 -4.18 -2.07 0.55
CA ILE A 7 -3.08 -1.34 -0.08
C ILE A 7 -3.53 0.05 -0.52
N GLU A 8 -2.79 1.08 -0.12
CA GLU A 8 -3.03 2.49 -0.47
C GLU A 8 -1.81 3.08 -1.19
N SER A 9 -2.06 3.74 -2.33
CA SER A 9 -1.03 4.33 -3.20
C SER A 9 -1.61 5.42 -4.11
N SER A 10 -2.61 6.17 -3.66
CA SER A 10 -3.31 7.16 -4.49
C SER A 10 -2.53 8.47 -4.68
N CYS A 11 -1.70 8.87 -3.71
CA CYS A 11 -1.03 10.17 -3.70
C CYS A 11 0.46 10.03 -3.34
N ASP A 12 0.84 10.29 -2.09
CA ASP A 12 2.23 10.40 -1.62
C ASP A 12 2.57 9.50 -0.42
N ASP A 13 1.65 8.61 -0.04
CA ASP A 13 1.88 7.59 0.99
C ASP A 13 1.75 6.18 0.41
N THR A 14 2.78 5.35 0.54
CA THR A 14 2.67 3.92 0.24
C THR A 14 2.31 3.20 1.53
N SER A 15 1.11 2.62 1.60
CA SER A 15 0.65 2.00 2.83
C SER A 15 0.09 0.60 2.62
N ALA A 16 0.25 -0.25 3.63
CA ALA A 16 -0.40 -1.54 3.71
C ALA A 16 -0.88 -1.83 5.13
N ALA A 17 -2.06 -2.44 5.24
CA ALA A 17 -2.65 -2.83 6.52
C ALA A 17 -3.25 -4.22 6.44
N VAL A 18 -3.14 -4.99 7.52
CA VAL A 18 -3.82 -6.28 7.66
C VAL A 18 -4.97 -6.13 8.63
N ILE A 19 -6.18 -6.45 8.19
CA ILE A 19 -7.41 -6.40 8.99
C ILE A 19 -7.97 -7.81 9.12
N ARG A 20 -8.31 -8.25 10.34
CA ARG A 20 -8.99 -9.53 10.60
C ARG A 20 -10.30 -9.27 11.34
N ASP A 21 -11.42 -9.61 10.70
CA ASP A 21 -12.77 -9.46 11.26
C ASP A 21 -13.03 -8.05 11.87
N GLY A 22 -12.56 -7.00 11.18
CA GLY A 22 -12.71 -5.60 11.60
C GLY A 22 -11.64 -5.08 12.57
N VAL A 23 -10.71 -5.93 13.02
CA VAL A 23 -9.58 -5.52 13.88
C VAL A 23 -8.35 -5.28 13.01
N ILE A 24 -7.72 -4.12 13.17
CA ILE A 24 -6.45 -3.79 12.52
C ILE A 24 -5.32 -4.52 13.26
N LEU A 25 -4.64 -5.44 12.58
CA LEU A 25 -3.50 -6.20 13.10
C LEU A 25 -2.17 -5.49 12.82
N SER A 26 -2.08 -4.78 11.70
CA SER A 26 -0.92 -3.96 11.33
C SER A 26 -1.34 -2.80 10.44
N ASN A 27 -0.54 -1.74 10.44
CA ASN A 27 -0.69 -0.58 9.56
C ASN A 27 0.69 0.05 9.33
N VAL A 28 1.26 -0.17 8.15
CA VAL A 28 2.59 0.30 7.77
C VAL A 28 2.46 1.39 6.71
N ILE A 29 3.16 2.50 6.91
CA ILE A 29 3.11 3.68 6.04
C ILE A 29 4.54 4.11 5.71
N ALA A 30 4.85 4.24 4.41
CA ALA A 30 6.07 4.87 3.92
C ALA A 30 5.73 6.24 3.30
N ASN A 31 5.94 7.29 4.10
CA ASN A 31 5.69 8.68 3.72
C ASN A 31 6.77 9.22 2.75
N GLN A 32 6.42 10.21 1.94
CA GLN A 32 7.32 10.82 0.94
C GLN A 32 7.62 12.30 1.22
N SER A 33 8.53 12.57 2.17
CA SER A 33 8.94 13.95 2.53
C SER A 33 9.62 14.74 1.40
N VAL A 34 9.95 14.07 0.28
CA VAL A 34 10.59 14.68 -0.89
C VAL A 34 9.79 15.85 -1.47
N HIS A 35 8.45 15.80 -1.36
CA HIS A 35 7.52 16.78 -1.92
C HIS A 35 7.54 18.13 -1.19
N GLU A 36 7.95 18.15 0.08
CA GLU A 36 8.06 19.38 0.88
C GLU A 36 9.02 20.39 0.21
N ARG A 37 10.07 19.90 -0.44
CA ARG A 37 11.07 20.73 -1.14
C ARG A 37 10.51 21.39 -2.41
N TYR A 38 9.40 20.89 -2.94
CA TYR A 38 8.77 21.37 -4.17
C TYR A 38 7.48 22.14 -3.90
N GLY A 39 7.05 22.27 -2.63
CA GLY A 39 5.83 22.98 -2.24
C GLY A 39 4.55 22.24 -2.62
N GLY A 40 4.62 20.95 -2.95
CA GLY A 40 3.49 20.13 -3.36
C GLY A 40 3.91 18.79 -3.93
N VAL A 41 2.93 17.89 -4.10
CA VAL A 41 3.18 16.54 -4.60
C VAL A 41 3.64 16.58 -6.06
N VAL A 42 4.81 16.00 -6.32
CA VAL A 42 5.36 15.82 -7.68
C VAL A 42 4.97 14.42 -8.17
N PRO A 43 4.05 14.26 -9.14
CA PRO A 43 3.46 12.96 -9.47
C PRO A 43 4.46 11.88 -9.89
N GLU A 44 5.51 12.24 -10.64
CA GLU A 44 6.55 11.30 -11.06
C GLU A 44 7.36 10.78 -9.87
N LEU A 45 7.75 11.66 -8.93
CA LEU A 45 8.46 11.25 -7.73
C LEU A 45 7.60 10.34 -6.86
N ALA A 46 6.30 10.63 -6.79
CA ALA A 46 5.35 9.81 -6.05
C ALA A 46 5.21 8.40 -6.61
N SER A 47 5.01 8.29 -7.92
CA SER A 47 4.97 7.00 -8.62
C SER A 47 6.23 6.14 -8.35
N ARG A 48 7.42 6.74 -8.42
CA ARG A 48 8.69 6.02 -8.17
C ARG A 48 8.82 5.56 -6.71
N ALA A 49 8.41 6.41 -5.76
CA ALA A 49 8.42 6.05 -4.35
C ALA A 49 7.45 4.90 -4.05
N HIS A 50 6.27 4.85 -4.66
CA HIS A 50 5.38 3.68 -4.57
C HIS A 50 6.05 2.43 -5.13
N GLN A 51 6.70 2.49 -6.29
CA GLN A 51 7.37 1.32 -6.87
C GLN A 51 8.47 0.77 -5.96
N GLN A 52 9.22 1.66 -5.30
CA GLN A 52 10.28 1.28 -4.36
C GLN A 52 9.72 0.67 -3.07
N ASN A 53 8.61 1.21 -2.57
CA ASN A 53 8.12 0.92 -1.23
C ASN A 53 7.02 -0.16 -1.18
N ILE A 54 6.36 -0.49 -2.30
CA ILE A 54 5.18 -1.37 -2.26
C ILE A 54 5.49 -2.77 -1.71
N ILE A 55 6.63 -3.36 -2.08
CA ILE A 55 7.06 -4.67 -1.60
C ILE A 55 7.43 -4.63 -0.11
N PRO A 56 8.36 -3.77 0.36
CA PRO A 56 8.73 -3.76 1.78
C PRO A 56 7.55 -3.39 2.69
N VAL A 57 6.70 -2.45 2.30
CA VAL A 57 5.53 -2.06 3.11
C VAL A 57 4.54 -3.22 3.27
N VAL A 58 4.26 -3.98 2.21
CA VAL A 58 3.38 -5.17 2.30
C VAL A 58 4.03 -6.28 3.11
N HIS A 59 5.33 -6.51 2.92
CA HIS A 59 6.08 -7.50 3.70
C HIS A 59 6.03 -7.19 5.20
N ASP A 60 6.34 -5.95 5.59
CA ASP A 60 6.33 -5.49 6.97
C ASP A 60 4.92 -5.56 7.57
N ALA A 61 3.88 -5.23 6.79
CA ALA A 61 2.50 -5.34 7.25
C ALA A 61 2.10 -6.79 7.58
N LEU A 62 2.48 -7.76 6.74
CA LEU A 62 2.22 -9.18 7.01
C LEU A 62 3.03 -9.69 8.20
N GLN A 63 4.30 -9.28 8.29
CA GLN A 63 5.18 -9.65 9.40
C GLN A 63 4.67 -9.11 10.74
N GLN A 64 4.31 -7.82 10.82
CA GLN A 64 3.76 -7.21 12.03
C GLN A 64 2.42 -7.81 12.45
N ALA A 65 1.59 -8.18 11.49
CA ALA A 65 0.31 -8.84 11.76
C ALA A 65 0.46 -10.31 12.18
N GLY A 66 1.63 -10.92 11.95
CA GLY A 66 1.87 -12.35 12.18
C GLY A 66 1.04 -13.24 11.26
N ILE A 67 0.74 -12.77 10.04
CA ILE A 67 -0.15 -13.46 9.08
C ILE A 67 0.65 -13.95 7.89
N ALA A 68 0.54 -15.24 7.58
CA ALA A 68 1.07 -15.79 6.33
C ALA A 68 0.20 -15.39 5.13
N ARG A 69 0.78 -15.28 3.94
CA ARG A 69 0.05 -14.89 2.72
C ARG A 69 -1.15 -15.80 2.46
N GLU A 70 -1.02 -17.09 2.74
CA GLU A 70 -2.02 -18.13 2.51
C GLU A 70 -3.24 -17.99 3.43
N GLU A 71 -3.13 -17.22 4.52
CA GLU A 71 -4.24 -16.92 5.43
C GLU A 71 -5.10 -15.73 4.98
N LEU A 72 -4.67 -14.99 3.94
CA LEU A 72 -5.41 -13.87 3.40
C LEU A 72 -6.65 -14.37 2.65
N SER A 73 -7.80 -13.82 3.00
CA SER A 73 -9.08 -14.06 2.32
C SER A 73 -9.26 -13.15 1.11
N ALA A 74 -8.64 -11.96 1.12
CA ALA A 74 -8.70 -11.00 0.02
C ALA A 74 -7.55 -9.98 0.06
N VAL A 75 -7.30 -9.38 -1.09
CA VAL A 75 -6.41 -8.22 -1.27
C VAL A 75 -7.25 -7.06 -1.77
N ALA A 76 -7.36 -6.01 -0.96
CA ALA A 76 -8.03 -4.76 -1.29
C ALA A 76 -6.99 -3.70 -1.70
N PHE A 77 -7.31 -2.88 -2.69
CA PHE A 77 -6.44 -1.81 -3.14
C PHE A 77 -7.25 -0.60 -3.59
N THR A 78 -6.63 0.56 -3.54
CA THR A 78 -7.26 1.81 -3.99
C THR A 78 -7.30 1.88 -5.51
N ARG A 79 -8.51 1.81 -6.06
CA ARG A 79 -8.77 1.95 -7.50
C ARG A 79 -8.76 3.40 -7.97
N GLY A 80 -9.07 4.34 -7.07
CA GLY A 80 -9.17 5.77 -7.34
C GLY A 80 -10.26 6.44 -6.48
N PRO A 81 -10.36 7.78 -6.49
CA PRO A 81 -9.55 8.72 -7.28
C PRO A 81 -8.09 8.82 -6.80
N GLY A 82 -7.20 9.43 -7.60
CA GLY A 82 -5.77 9.57 -7.26
C GLY A 82 -4.89 9.88 -8.48
N LEU A 83 -3.58 9.95 -8.26
CA LEU A 83 -2.57 10.14 -9.28
C LEU A 83 -2.42 8.86 -10.12
N LEU A 84 -2.58 8.97 -11.44
CA LEU A 84 -2.62 7.80 -12.33
C LEU A 84 -1.39 6.89 -12.18
N GLY A 85 -0.19 7.47 -12.16
CA GLY A 85 1.07 6.73 -11.99
C GLY A 85 1.11 5.98 -10.67
N SER A 86 0.75 6.65 -9.57
CA SER A 86 0.69 6.06 -8.22
C SER A 86 -0.33 4.92 -8.14
N LEU A 87 -1.57 5.15 -8.60
CA LEU A 87 -2.65 4.14 -8.59
C LEU A 87 -2.29 2.87 -9.39
N LEU A 88 -1.57 3.02 -10.50
CA LEU A 88 -1.13 1.89 -11.32
C LEU A 88 -0.18 0.98 -10.56
N VAL A 89 0.66 1.51 -9.67
CA VAL A 89 1.60 0.69 -8.87
C VAL A 89 0.83 -0.22 -7.93
N GLY A 90 -0.05 0.34 -7.10
CA GLY A 90 -0.86 -0.46 -6.17
C GLY A 90 -1.78 -1.44 -6.89
N THR A 91 -2.42 -1.00 -7.99
CA THR A 91 -3.29 -1.88 -8.79
C THR A 91 -2.52 -3.05 -9.40
N SER A 92 -1.34 -2.80 -9.96
CA SER A 92 -0.53 -3.85 -10.60
C SER A 92 0.03 -4.82 -9.57
N PHE A 93 0.52 -4.31 -8.44
CA PHE A 93 1.00 -5.15 -7.35
C PHE A 93 -0.13 -6.02 -6.79
N ALA A 94 -1.28 -5.44 -6.45
CA ALA A 94 -2.40 -6.16 -5.85
C ALA A 94 -2.89 -7.31 -6.75
N LYS A 95 -2.98 -7.06 -8.07
CA LYS A 95 -3.38 -8.09 -9.05
C LYS A 95 -2.34 -9.18 -9.27
N GLY A 96 -1.04 -8.87 -9.13
CA GLY A 96 0.03 -9.87 -9.23
C GLY A 96 0.27 -10.63 -7.93
N PHE A 97 -0.10 -10.04 -6.79
CA PHE A 97 0.03 -10.63 -5.46
C PHE A 97 -1.14 -11.56 -5.10
N ALA A 98 -2.36 -11.24 -5.54
CA ALA A 98 -3.53 -12.11 -5.41
C ALA A 98 -3.40 -13.37 -6.26
#